data_AF-A0A9X5Z0A8-F1
#
_entry.id   AF-A0A9X5Z0A8-F1
#
_cell.length_a   1.000
_cell.length_b   1.000
_cell.length_c   1.000
_cell.angle_alpha   90.00
_cell.angle_beta   90.00
_cell.angle_gamma   90.00
#
_symmetry.space_group_name_H-M   'P 1'
#
loop_
_entity.id
_entity.type
_entity.pdbx_description
1 polymer ?
#
loop_
_entity_poly.entity_id
_entity_poly.type
_entity_poly.pdbx_seq_one_letter_code
_entity_poly.pdbx_strand_id
1 'polypeptide(L)'
;MLMRDAKEHARRESATAVRLHHVLLAYADRDDTPAGRILHEAGWRAPQELSTTTKGEGGNPRRLAHDLVLNLAWVNGLRVALPQPSDFGVCFLLSCVLGPSSSAHAWLGRHGVDLDRLCVLSSATIGLPDSACIHRTRWATEPVIVPSEDAAEIMRDLRSRGLLYQFNTFPDGTTLIVPEESSGSLNSPQPE
;
A
#
# COMPACT_ATOMS: atom_id res chain seq x y z
N MET A 1 -16.97 -14.11 -0.59
CA MET A 1 -16.47 -14.43 0.76
C MET A 1 -15.58 -13.31 1.29
N LEU A 2 -14.50 -12.94 0.61
CA LEU A 2 -13.58 -11.85 1.01
C LEU A 2 -14.22 -10.56 1.54
N MET A 3 -15.17 -9.96 0.81
CA MET A 3 -15.78 -8.69 1.22
C MET A 3 -16.63 -8.81 2.50
N ARG A 4 -17.09 -10.02 2.85
CA ARG A 4 -17.73 -10.29 4.14
C ARG A 4 -16.70 -10.19 5.26
N ASP A 5 -15.54 -10.78 5.07
CA ASP A 5 -14.48 -10.83 6.06
C ASP A 5 -13.82 -9.44 6.22
N ALA A 6 -13.67 -8.68 5.13
CA ALA A 6 -13.25 -7.27 5.18
C ALA A 6 -14.27 -6.37 5.91
N LYS A 7 -15.57 -6.62 5.76
CA LYS A 7 -16.61 -5.92 6.54
C LYS A 7 -16.55 -6.26 8.02
N GLU A 8 -16.18 -7.49 8.35
CA GLU A 8 -15.99 -7.91 9.74
C GLU A 8 -14.83 -7.16 10.40
N HIS A 9 -13.69 -7.01 9.70
CA HIS A 9 -12.58 -6.18 10.17
C HIS A 9 -12.99 -4.71 10.34
N ALA A 10 -13.67 -4.14 9.35
CA ALA A 10 -14.20 -2.78 9.46
C ALA A 10 -15.16 -2.60 10.65
N ARG A 11 -15.99 -3.61 10.94
CA ARG A 11 -16.91 -3.61 12.08
C ARG A 11 -16.16 -3.62 13.41
N ARG A 12 -15.10 -4.43 13.53
CA ARG A 12 -14.24 -4.48 14.72
C ARG A 12 -13.55 -3.15 14.99
N GLU A 13 -13.19 -2.42 13.94
CA GLU A 13 -12.65 -1.05 14.03
C GLU A 13 -13.71 0.04 14.23
N SER A 14 -15.00 -0.31 14.31
CA SER A 14 -16.12 0.65 14.31
C SER A 14 -16.06 1.63 13.12
N ALA A 15 -15.52 1.19 11.99
CA ALA A 15 -15.36 2.00 10.80
C ALA A 15 -16.69 2.17 10.06
N THR A 16 -16.97 3.41 9.62
CA THR A 16 -18.19 3.72 8.84
C THR A 16 -18.12 3.22 7.38
N ALA A 17 -16.92 2.92 6.90
CA ALA A 17 -16.67 2.43 5.54
C ALA A 17 -15.59 1.34 5.53
N VAL A 18 -15.69 0.42 4.57
CA VAL A 18 -14.64 -0.57 4.30
C VAL A 18 -13.52 0.12 3.53
N ARG A 19 -12.31 0.11 4.10
CA ARG A 19 -11.07 0.64 3.55
C ARG A 19 -10.20 -0.49 3.01
N LEU A 20 -9.15 -0.10 2.31
CA LEU A 20 -8.20 -1.00 1.66
C LEU A 20 -7.55 -1.96 2.68
N HIS A 21 -7.13 -1.45 3.84
CA HIS A 21 -6.48 -2.27 4.87
C HIS A 21 -7.38 -3.37 5.45
N HIS A 22 -8.70 -3.19 5.51
CA HIS A 22 -9.60 -4.26 5.93
C HIS A 22 -9.62 -5.43 4.94
N VAL A 23 -9.42 -5.16 3.64
CA VAL A 23 -9.30 -6.21 2.62
C VAL A 23 -7.96 -6.92 2.76
N LEU A 24 -6.88 -6.20 3.06
CA LEU A 24 -5.58 -6.79 3.34
C LEU A 24 -5.61 -7.69 4.57
N LEU A 25 -6.26 -7.26 5.66
CA LEU A 25 -6.49 -8.10 6.84
C LEU A 25 -7.28 -9.37 6.50
N ALA A 26 -8.32 -9.26 5.67
CA ALA A 26 -9.08 -10.41 5.22
C ALA A 26 -8.27 -11.41 4.37
N TYR A 27 -7.23 -10.97 3.65
CA TYR A 27 -6.30 -11.86 2.97
C TYR A 27 -5.24 -12.44 3.91
N ALA A 28 -4.75 -11.63 4.86
CA ALA A 28 -3.78 -12.06 5.86
C ALA A 28 -4.33 -13.19 6.75
N ASP A 29 -5.64 -13.22 7.01
CA ASP A 29 -6.29 -14.30 7.76
C ASP A 29 -6.43 -15.62 6.96
N ARG A 30 -5.96 -15.67 5.70
CA ARG A 30 -6.27 -16.71 4.71
C ARG A 30 -5.06 -17.27 3.98
N ASP A 31 -4.27 -18.06 4.70
CA ASP A 31 -3.08 -18.76 4.18
C ASP A 31 -3.44 -19.86 3.17
N ASP A 32 -4.73 -20.21 3.04
CA ASP A 32 -5.26 -21.12 2.04
C ASP A 32 -5.32 -20.48 0.63
N THR A 33 -5.17 -19.16 0.53
CA THR A 33 -5.27 -18.42 -0.73
C THR A 33 -3.88 -18.03 -1.28
N PRO A 34 -3.71 -17.93 -2.62
CA PRO A 34 -2.48 -17.39 -3.20
C PRO A 34 -2.10 -16.03 -2.63
N ALA A 35 -3.07 -15.13 -2.48
CA ALA A 35 -2.85 -13.80 -1.91
C ALA A 35 -2.37 -13.84 -0.46
N GLY A 36 -3.01 -14.62 0.41
CA GLY A 36 -2.57 -14.75 1.81
C GLY A 36 -1.15 -15.29 1.91
N ARG A 37 -0.83 -16.36 1.16
CA ARG A 37 0.55 -16.91 1.14
C ARG A 37 1.59 -15.89 0.69
N ILE A 38 1.31 -15.15 -0.38
CA ILE A 38 2.20 -14.09 -0.88
C ILE A 38 2.40 -13.01 0.19
N LEU A 39 1.33 -12.60 0.88
CA LEU A 39 1.41 -11.57 1.91
C LEU A 39 2.28 -12.01 3.10
N HIS A 40 2.15 -13.26 3.55
CA HIS A 40 3.00 -13.85 4.59
C HIS A 40 4.44 -14.05 4.14
N GLU A 41 4.66 -14.54 2.92
CA GLU A 41 6.00 -14.69 2.35
C GLU A 41 6.71 -13.34 2.16
N ALA A 42 5.94 -12.27 1.91
CA ALA A 42 6.44 -10.90 1.88
C ALA A 42 6.71 -10.33 3.30
N GLY A 43 6.55 -11.11 4.37
CA GLY A 43 6.95 -10.71 5.72
C GLY A 43 5.82 -10.12 6.58
N TRP A 44 4.55 -10.31 6.18
CA TRP A 44 3.42 -9.86 6.99
C TRP A 44 3.52 -10.33 8.44
N ARG A 45 3.37 -9.36 9.34
CA ARG A 45 3.26 -9.57 10.78
C ARG A 45 1.87 -9.14 11.19
N ALA A 46 1.13 -10.08 11.77
CA ALA A 46 -0.17 -9.77 12.35
C ALA A 46 -0.04 -8.56 13.28
N PRO A 47 -0.99 -7.62 13.25
CA PRO A 47 -0.98 -6.51 14.19
C PRO A 47 -0.89 -7.11 15.59
N GLN A 48 0.14 -6.73 16.37
CA GLN A 48 0.13 -6.99 17.80
C GLN A 48 -1.19 -6.44 18.32
N GLU A 49 -1.96 -7.30 18.97
CA GLU A 49 -3.36 -7.08 19.30
C GLU A 49 -3.62 -5.60 19.62
N LEU A 50 -4.63 -5.02 18.98
CA LEU A 50 -5.43 -3.95 19.59
C LEU A 50 -6.09 -4.55 20.85
N SER A 51 -5.25 -4.89 21.83
CA SER A 51 -5.60 -5.28 23.16
C SER A 51 -6.26 -4.04 23.77
N THR A 52 -7.51 -4.21 24.19
CA THR A 52 -8.21 -3.37 25.17
C THR A 52 -8.82 -2.03 24.75
N THR A 53 -9.48 -1.95 23.60
CA THR A 53 -10.55 -0.96 23.43
C THR A 53 -11.80 -1.63 22.87
N THR A 54 -12.68 -2.01 23.80
CA THR A 54 -14.12 -2.31 23.62
C THR A 54 -14.51 -3.02 22.31
N LYS A 55 -15.02 -4.25 22.46
CA LYS A 55 -16.00 -4.85 21.52
C LYS A 55 -17.24 -3.94 21.45
N GLY A 56 -17.09 -2.74 20.90
CA GLY A 56 -18.21 -1.92 20.50
C GLY A 56 -18.89 -2.67 19.37
N GLU A 57 -20.20 -2.82 19.46
CA GLU A 57 -21.03 -3.20 18.33
C GLU A 57 -20.95 -2.09 17.29
N GLY A 58 -19.82 -2.03 16.58
CA GLY A 58 -19.62 -1.10 15.49
C GLY A 58 -20.75 -1.28 14.47
N GLY A 59 -21.34 -0.17 14.04
CA GLY A 59 -22.37 -0.20 13.01
C GLY A 59 -21.85 -0.90 11.76
N ASN A 60 -22.71 -1.65 11.08
CA ASN A 60 -22.33 -2.35 9.85
C ASN A 60 -21.86 -1.32 8.79
N PRO A 61 -20.60 -1.39 8.29
CA PRO A 61 -20.09 -0.42 7.33
C PRO A 61 -20.97 -0.38 6.08
N ARG A 62 -21.51 0.81 5.79
CA ARG A 62 -22.53 0.97 4.73
C ARG A 62 -21.94 1.30 3.36
N ARG A 63 -20.66 1.65 3.30
CA ARG A 63 -19.99 2.15 2.09
C ARG A 63 -18.58 1.58 1.95
N LEU A 64 -18.06 1.62 0.72
CA LEU A 64 -16.64 1.41 0.44
C LEU A 64 -15.95 2.78 0.42
N ALA A 65 -14.75 2.84 0.97
CA ALA A 65 -13.91 4.02 0.85
C ALA A 65 -13.51 4.24 -0.62
N HIS A 66 -13.30 5.51 -1.00
CA HIS A 66 -13.07 5.87 -2.40
C HIS A 66 -11.80 5.23 -2.97
N ASP A 67 -10.72 5.21 -2.18
CA ASP A 67 -9.46 4.53 -2.51
C ASP A 67 -9.66 3.04 -2.76
N LEU A 68 -10.48 2.36 -1.95
CA LEU A 68 -10.81 0.96 -2.17
C LEU A 68 -11.58 0.77 -3.50
N VAL A 69 -12.53 1.64 -3.81
CA VAL A 69 -13.28 1.57 -5.08
C VAL A 69 -12.34 1.71 -6.28
N LEU A 70 -11.40 2.67 -6.23
CA LEU A 70 -10.41 2.86 -7.29
C LEU A 70 -9.50 1.64 -7.46
N ASN A 71 -9.04 1.03 -6.36
CA ASN A 71 -8.24 -0.18 -6.41
C ASN A 71 -9.02 -1.35 -7.02
N LEU A 72 -10.27 -1.56 -6.61
CA LEU A 72 -11.11 -2.64 -7.15
C LEU A 72 -11.36 -2.45 -8.66
N ALA A 73 -11.57 -1.22 -9.12
CA ALA A 73 -11.70 -0.91 -10.55
C ALA A 73 -10.40 -1.20 -11.31
N TRP A 74 -9.25 -0.78 -10.76
CA TRP A 74 -7.94 -1.06 -11.33
C TRP A 74 -7.66 -2.56 -11.42
N VAL A 75 -7.95 -3.32 -10.36
CA VAL A 75 -7.83 -4.78 -10.32
C VAL A 75 -8.67 -5.43 -11.41
N ASN A 76 -9.93 -5.00 -11.58
CA ASN A 76 -10.77 -5.52 -12.65
C ASN A 76 -10.18 -5.22 -14.04
N GLY A 77 -9.67 -4.00 -14.24
CA GLY A 77 -8.98 -3.64 -15.49
C GLY A 77 -7.74 -4.49 -15.76
N LEU A 78 -6.88 -4.68 -14.76
CA LEU A 78 -5.69 -5.53 -14.87
C LEU A 78 -6.07 -6.97 -15.23
N ARG A 79 -7.07 -7.55 -14.56
CA ARG A 79 -7.50 -8.93 -14.82
C ARG A 79 -8.05 -9.13 -16.24
N VAL A 80 -8.68 -8.11 -16.81
CA VAL A 80 -9.13 -8.12 -18.21
C VAL A 80 -7.96 -8.01 -19.19
N ALA A 81 -6.93 -7.25 -18.83
CA ALA A 81 -5.75 -7.06 -19.69
C ALA A 81 -4.79 -8.27 -19.68
N LEU A 82 -4.86 -9.12 -18.66
CA LEU A 82 -4.00 -10.31 -18.57
C LEU A 82 -4.49 -11.42 -19.52
N PRO A 83 -3.57 -12.11 -20.22
CA PRO A 83 -3.91 -13.12 -21.23
C PRO A 83 -4.49 -14.41 -20.63
N GLN A 84 -4.41 -14.58 -19.31
CA GLN A 84 -4.92 -15.75 -18.60
C GLN A 84 -5.75 -15.33 -17.38
N PRO A 85 -6.72 -16.15 -16.96
CA PRO A 85 -7.46 -15.92 -15.73
C PRO A 85 -6.50 -15.78 -14.54
N SER A 86 -6.48 -14.58 -13.94
CA SER A 86 -5.64 -14.26 -12.79
C SER A 86 -6.44 -14.22 -11.50
N ASP A 87 -5.78 -14.63 -10.42
CA ASP A 87 -6.34 -14.59 -9.07
C ASP A 87 -6.62 -13.14 -8.65
N PHE A 88 -7.85 -12.87 -8.24
CA PHE A 88 -8.29 -11.52 -7.88
C PHE A 88 -7.50 -10.95 -6.70
N GLY A 89 -7.16 -11.79 -5.73
CA GLY A 89 -6.41 -11.35 -4.56
C GLY A 89 -4.98 -11.00 -4.87
N VAL A 90 -4.33 -11.78 -5.74
CA VAL A 90 -2.97 -11.45 -6.18
C VAL A 90 -2.95 -10.14 -6.96
N CYS A 91 -3.91 -9.91 -7.86
CA CYS A 91 -4.04 -8.62 -8.54
C CYS A 91 -4.33 -7.47 -7.56
N PHE A 92 -5.10 -7.72 -6.50
CA PHE A 92 -5.35 -6.75 -5.44
C PHE A 92 -4.10 -6.41 -4.64
N LEU A 93 -3.28 -7.40 -4.27
CA LEU A 93 -1.98 -7.14 -3.64
C LEU A 93 -1.08 -6.31 -4.54
N LEU A 94 -1.06 -6.62 -5.84
CA LEU A 94 -0.30 -5.82 -6.79
C LEU A 94 -0.85 -4.38 -6.89
N SER A 95 -2.17 -4.17 -6.83
CA SER A 95 -2.75 -2.82 -6.81
C SER A 95 -2.38 -2.05 -5.55
N CYS A 96 -2.14 -2.72 -4.43
CA CYS A 96 -1.65 -2.08 -3.21
C CYS A 96 -0.24 -1.52 -3.37
N VAL A 97 0.52 -2.04 -4.35
CA VAL A 97 1.93 -1.69 -4.58
C VAL A 97 2.11 -0.79 -5.80
N LEU A 98 1.52 -1.14 -6.94
CA LEU A 98 1.61 -0.44 -8.23
C LEU A 98 0.35 0.36 -8.60
N GLY A 99 -0.72 0.23 -7.82
CA GLY A 99 -2.00 0.83 -8.15
C GLY A 99 -2.09 2.32 -7.85
N PRO A 100 -3.22 2.95 -8.20
CA PRO A 100 -3.37 4.39 -8.37
C PRO A 100 -3.31 5.22 -7.07
N SER A 101 -3.22 4.59 -5.91
CA SER A 101 -3.37 5.29 -4.63
C SER A 101 -2.19 5.17 -3.68
N SER A 102 -1.24 4.24 -3.88
CA SER A 102 -0.11 3.93 -2.97
C SER A 102 -0.44 3.97 -1.46
N SER A 103 -1.72 3.91 -1.09
CA SER A 103 -2.22 4.28 0.24
C SER A 103 -2.02 3.14 1.24
N ALA A 104 -1.73 1.95 0.71
CA ALA A 104 -1.41 0.77 1.48
C ALA A 104 0.06 0.68 1.87
N HIS A 105 0.98 1.41 1.21
CA HIS A 105 2.44 1.24 1.40
C HIS A 105 2.85 1.42 2.86
N ALA A 106 2.49 2.56 3.45
CA ALA A 106 2.83 2.88 4.83
C ALA A 106 2.17 1.90 5.82
N TRP A 107 0.95 1.46 5.53
CA TRP A 107 0.25 0.50 6.38
C TRP A 107 0.90 -0.89 6.31
N LEU A 108 1.19 -1.39 5.11
CA LEU A 108 1.87 -2.66 4.87
C LEU A 108 3.28 -2.67 5.49
N GLY A 109 4.05 -1.59 5.29
CA GLY A 109 5.38 -1.44 5.87
C GLY A 109 5.38 -1.46 7.40
N ARG A 110 4.39 -0.82 8.05
CA ARG A 110 4.20 -0.90 9.52
C ARG A 110 3.91 -2.32 10.01
N HIS A 111 3.37 -3.19 9.15
CA HIS A 111 3.10 -4.59 9.43
C HIS A 111 4.23 -5.51 8.94
N GLY A 112 5.42 -4.97 8.69
CA GLY A 112 6.61 -5.75 8.36
C GLY A 112 6.66 -6.28 6.93
N VAL A 113 5.72 -5.88 6.06
CA VAL A 113 5.68 -6.34 4.68
C VAL A 113 6.77 -5.64 3.87
N ASP A 114 7.65 -6.44 3.29
CA ASP A 114 8.58 -6.01 2.24
C ASP A 114 7.77 -5.79 0.93
N LEU A 115 7.61 -4.52 0.56
CA LEU A 115 6.85 -4.13 -0.62
C LEU A 115 7.53 -4.58 -1.93
N ASP A 116 8.86 -4.76 -1.96
CA ASP A 116 9.57 -5.22 -3.16
C ASP A 116 9.30 -6.70 -3.33
N ARG A 117 9.44 -7.46 -2.24
CA ARG A 117 9.10 -8.88 -2.22
C ARG A 117 7.63 -9.11 -2.59
N LEU A 118 6.71 -8.32 -2.04
CA LEU A 118 5.29 -8.38 -2.36
C LEU A 118 5.03 -8.14 -3.86
N CYS A 119 5.72 -7.16 -4.46
CA CYS A 119 5.59 -6.82 -5.87
C CYS A 119 6.10 -7.95 -6.77
N VAL A 120 7.29 -8.49 -6.46
CA VAL A 120 7.92 -9.59 -7.22
C VAL A 120 7.03 -10.84 -7.16
N LEU A 121 6.62 -11.25 -5.97
CA LEU A 121 5.78 -12.44 -5.78
C LEU A 121 4.43 -12.31 -6.48
N SER A 122 3.78 -11.15 -6.35
CA SER A 122 2.49 -10.90 -6.98
C SER A 122 2.59 -10.87 -8.51
N SER A 123 3.61 -10.18 -9.05
CA SER A 123 3.87 -10.09 -10.49
C SER A 123 4.17 -11.45 -11.10
N ALA A 124 5.07 -12.21 -10.48
CA ALA A 124 5.43 -13.56 -10.93
C ALA A 124 4.21 -14.50 -10.96
N THR A 125 3.36 -14.43 -9.93
CA THR A 125 2.17 -15.28 -9.82
C THR A 125 1.14 -15.02 -10.93
N ILE A 126 1.07 -13.79 -11.46
CA ILE A 126 0.15 -13.44 -12.55
C ILE A 126 0.85 -13.31 -13.92
N GLY A 127 2.12 -13.71 -14.01
CA GLY A 127 2.89 -13.75 -15.26
C GLY A 127 3.35 -12.38 -15.78
N LEU A 128 3.48 -11.38 -14.92
CA LEU A 128 4.07 -10.09 -15.29
C LEU A 128 5.60 -10.14 -15.22
N PRO A 129 6.30 -9.37 -16.07
CA PRO A 129 7.76 -9.29 -16.05
C PRO A 129 8.28 -8.61 -14.79
N ASP A 130 9.50 -8.94 -14.38
CA ASP A 130 10.18 -8.35 -13.21
C ASP A 130 10.29 -6.82 -13.30
N SER A 131 10.30 -6.28 -14.52
CA SER A 131 10.29 -4.83 -14.78
C SER A 131 9.06 -4.12 -14.20
N ALA A 132 7.98 -4.83 -13.88
CA ALA A 132 6.81 -4.28 -13.18
C ALA A 132 7.20 -3.62 -11.85
N CYS A 133 8.24 -4.13 -11.16
CA CYS A 133 8.72 -3.57 -9.90
C CYS A 133 9.43 -2.22 -10.07
N ILE A 134 9.96 -1.91 -11.25
CA ILE A 134 10.65 -0.65 -11.56
C ILE A 134 9.66 0.52 -11.54
N HIS A 135 8.40 0.26 -11.89
CA HIS A 135 7.34 1.26 -11.92
C HIS A 135 6.72 1.53 -10.55
N ARG A 136 7.23 0.88 -9.49
CA ARG A 136 6.75 1.13 -8.13
C ARG A 136 7.29 2.45 -7.61
N THR A 137 6.40 3.32 -7.15
CA THR A 137 6.73 4.47 -6.30
C THR A 137 7.49 4.00 -5.05
N ARG A 138 8.65 4.59 -4.77
CA ARG A 138 9.46 4.32 -3.57
C ARG A 138 9.56 5.61 -2.77
N TRP A 139 9.49 5.51 -1.45
CA TRP A 139 9.57 6.66 -0.56
C TRP A 139 10.87 6.58 0.24
N ALA A 140 11.54 7.70 0.43
CA ALA A 140 12.81 7.76 1.14
C ALA A 140 12.67 7.23 2.57
N THR A 141 13.67 6.49 3.02
CA THR A 141 13.75 5.97 4.39
C THR A 141 14.10 7.05 5.41
N GLU A 142 14.83 8.09 5.00
CA GLU A 142 15.18 9.23 5.83
C GLU A 142 14.21 10.39 5.58
N PRO A 143 13.28 10.66 6.51
CA PRO A 143 12.39 11.80 6.37
C PRO A 143 13.10 13.10 6.73
N VAL A 144 12.70 14.19 6.08
CA VAL A 144 13.18 15.54 6.37
C VAL A 144 12.21 16.17 7.37
N ILE A 145 12.70 16.59 8.54
CA ILE A 145 11.91 17.31 9.55
C ILE A 145 12.40 18.75 9.62
N VAL A 146 11.52 19.70 9.33
CA VAL A 146 11.85 21.13 9.26
C VAL A 146 10.77 21.99 9.89
N PRO A 147 11.07 23.24 10.30
CA PRO A 147 10.05 24.24 10.61
C PRO A 147 9.06 24.44 9.44
N SER A 148 7.82 24.83 9.75
CA SER A 148 6.76 24.99 8.74
C SER A 148 7.07 26.08 7.71
N GLU A 149 7.81 27.12 8.09
CA GLU A 149 8.29 28.17 7.20
C GLU A 149 9.24 27.66 6.13
N ASP A 150 10.11 26.71 6.46
CA ASP A 150 11.13 26.14 5.57
C ASP A 150 10.56 24.99 4.71
N ALA A 151 9.50 24.34 5.18
CA ALA A 151 8.84 23.25 4.49
C ALA A 151 8.36 23.66 3.08
N ALA A 152 7.91 24.90 2.91
CA ALA A 152 7.46 25.43 1.63
C ALA A 152 8.56 25.46 0.56
N GLU A 153 9.80 25.73 0.96
CA GLU A 153 10.95 25.77 0.05
C GLU A 153 11.35 24.36 -0.39
N ILE A 154 11.45 23.42 0.56
CA ILE A 154 11.77 22.01 0.27
C ILE A 154 10.70 21.39 -0.63
N MET A 155 9.42 21.62 -0.34
CA MET A 155 8.32 21.16 -1.19
C MET A 155 8.37 21.78 -2.60
N ARG A 156 8.85 23.03 -2.74
CA ARG A 156 9.03 23.67 -4.05
C ARG A 156 10.21 23.05 -4.81
N ASP A 157 11.32 22.76 -4.14
CA ASP A 157 12.48 22.06 -4.74
C ASP A 157 12.10 20.66 -5.23
N LEU A 158 11.41 19.88 -4.40
CA LEU A 158 10.97 18.54 -4.80
C LEU A 158 10.04 18.59 -6.02
N ARG A 159 9.10 19.55 -6.07
CA ARG A 159 8.26 19.77 -7.26
C ARG A 159 9.04 20.21 -8.49
N SER A 160 10.01 21.11 -8.35
CA SER A 160 10.80 21.60 -9.49
C SER A 160 11.63 20.48 -10.11
N ARG A 161 12.01 19.49 -9.30
CA ARG A 161 12.69 18.25 -9.70
C ARG A 161 11.75 17.15 -10.18
N GLY A 162 10.43 17.40 -10.17
CA GLY A 162 9.40 16.44 -10.59
C GLY A 162 9.20 15.25 -9.63
N LEU A 163 9.68 15.36 -8.38
CA LEU A 163 9.54 14.32 -7.38
C LEU A 163 8.24 14.49 -6.58
N LEU A 164 7.57 13.38 -6.28
CA LEU A 164 6.47 13.38 -5.33
C LEU A 164 7.01 13.45 -3.89
N TYR A 165 6.17 13.86 -2.95
CA TYR A 165 6.48 13.84 -1.51
C TYR A 165 5.20 13.72 -0.70
N GLN A 166 5.31 13.08 0.46
CA GLN A 166 4.30 13.13 1.52
C GLN A 166 4.73 14.17 2.55
N PHE A 167 3.76 14.83 3.20
CA PHE A 167 4.08 15.71 4.31
C PHE A 167 3.02 15.63 5.41
N ASN A 168 3.43 15.94 6.64
CA ASN A 168 2.54 16.09 7.78
C ASN A 168 3.07 17.19 8.71
N THR A 169 2.18 18.04 9.22
CA THR A 169 2.55 19.13 10.11
C THR A 169 2.12 18.78 11.54
N PHE A 170 3.04 18.89 12.48
CA PHE A 170 2.83 18.61 13.89
C PHE A 170 2.36 19.86 14.65
N PRO A 171 1.71 19.69 15.83
CA PRO A 171 1.23 20.81 16.64
C PRO A 171 2.33 21.77 17.15
N ASP A 172 3.58 21.31 17.19
CA ASP A 172 4.75 22.10 17.60
C ASP A 172 5.28 23.03 16.49
N GLY A 173 4.64 23.03 15.31
CA GLY A 173 5.03 23.86 14.17
C GLY A 173 6.06 23.22 13.25
N THR A 174 6.48 21.98 13.50
CA THR A 174 7.37 21.24 12.60
C THR A 174 6.59 20.51 11.50
N THR A 175 7.20 20.33 10.34
CA THR A 175 6.66 19.58 9.21
C THR A 175 7.62 18.45 8.84
N LEU A 176 7.09 17.23 8.83
CA LEU A 176 7.72 16.04 8.27
C LEU A 176 7.49 16.04 6.77
N ILE A 177 8.53 15.83 5.97
CA ILE A 177 8.48 15.65 4.53
C ILE A 177 9.17 14.33 4.19
N VAL A 178 8.48 13.44 3.50
CA VAL A 178 9.02 12.17 3.02
C VAL A 178 9.05 12.24 1.49
N PRO A 179 10.20 12.50 0.87
CA PRO A 179 10.31 12.58 -0.58
C PRO A 179 10.21 11.20 -1.22
N GLU A 180 9.73 11.15 -2.45
CA GLU A 180 9.85 9.98 -3.31
C GLU A 180 11.35 9.75 -3.60
N GLU A 181 11.80 8.51 -3.50
CA GLU A 181 13.12 8.15 -4.01
C GLU A 181 13.09 8.35 -5.52
N SER A 182 14.07 9.09 -6.04
CA SER A 182 14.35 9.00 -7.47
C SER A 182 14.56 7.52 -7.78
N SER A 183 13.79 6.96 -8.72
CA SER A 183 13.99 5.62 -9.25
C SER A 183 15.36 5.57 -9.92
N GLY A 184 16.40 5.40 -9.10
CA GLY A 184 17.79 5.46 -9.49
C GLY A 184 18.01 4.50 -10.65
N SER A 185 18.39 5.08 -11.78
CA SER A 185 18.81 4.42 -13.00
C SER A 185 19.67 3.19 -12.73
N LEU A 186 19.22 2.02 -13.19
CA LEU A 186 20.02 0.81 -13.43
C LEU A 186 21.18 1.01 -14.44
N ASN A 187 21.52 2.25 -14.79
CA ASN A 187 22.63 2.61 -15.66
C ASN A 187 23.67 3.39 -14.86
N SER A 188 24.41 2.69 -14.00
CA SER A 188 25.79 3.10 -13.79
C SER A 188 26.59 2.61 -15.00
N PRO A 189 27.23 3.47 -15.81
CA PRO A 189 28.18 2.99 -16.80
C PRO A 189 29.28 2.23 -16.04
N GLN A 190 29.57 1.00 -16.47
CA GLN A 190 30.78 0.32 -16.00
C GLN A 190 31.98 1.19 -16.41
N PRO A 191 32.89 1.52 -15.48
CA PRO A 191 34.16 2.10 -15.86
C PRO A 191 34.97 1.04 -16.64
N GLU A 192 35.62 1.57 -17.67
CA GLU A 192 36.38 0.95 -18.78
C GLU A 192 37.07 -0.40 -18.54
#